data_AF-A0AB39NDN2-F1
#
_entry.id   AF-A0AB39NDN2-F1
#
_cell.length_a   1.000
_cell.length_b   1.000
_cell.length_c   1.000
_cell.angle_alpha   90.00
_cell.angle_beta   90.00
_cell.angle_gamma   90.00
#
_symmetry.space_group_name_H-M   'P 1'
#
loop_
_entity.id
_entity.type
_entity.pdbx_description
1 polymer ?
#
loop_
_entity_poly.entity_id
_entity_poly.type
_entity_poly.pdbx_seq_one_letter_code
_entity_poly.pdbx_strand_id
1 'polypeptide(L)'
;MERHEAPHLHAAWEERWRHLEGKRVGEALVCVCGRDRQRQAALDAMFNNDPALAALALAGSPRESPVADAYMVALTSGVPMMLWRRGSVPGPPVCGSPCGIPGRDACPDPGFLTQARGFLSVTPRDDVPDRICVLRNDAEIEAEDEGHIGEHVVLLWDDPSRRIPRTPLAPASLVEEGQPVE
;
A
#
# COMPACT_ATOMS: atom_id res chain seq x y z
N MET A 1 -11.23 13.01 9.14
CA MET A 1 -10.08 13.79 9.64
C MET A 1 -8.95 13.50 8.67
N GLU A 2 -8.56 14.49 7.88
CA GLU A 2 -7.56 14.31 6.83
C GLU A 2 -6.15 14.33 7.46
N ARG A 3 -5.27 13.41 7.03
CA ARG A 3 -3.92 13.21 7.57
C ARG A 3 -3.05 14.49 7.54
N HIS A 4 -3.35 15.40 6.63
CA HIS A 4 -2.69 16.70 6.48
C HIS A 4 -3.02 17.70 7.60
N GLU A 5 -4.04 17.45 8.42
CA GLU A 5 -4.54 18.41 9.42
C GLU A 5 -4.04 18.13 10.85
N ALA A 6 -3.34 17.01 11.08
CA ALA A 6 -2.83 16.60 12.39
C ALA A 6 -1.28 16.66 12.42
N PRO A 7 -0.67 17.68 13.08
CA PRO A 7 0.78 17.92 13.00
C PRO A 7 1.68 16.75 13.44
N HIS A 8 1.26 16.00 14.47
CA HIS A 8 2.02 14.86 14.98
C HIS A 8 2.00 13.66 14.01
N LEU A 9 0.88 13.47 13.28
CA LEU A 9 0.79 12.44 12.23
C LEU A 9 1.65 12.82 11.03
N HIS A 10 1.73 14.11 10.72
CA HIS A 10 2.55 14.61 9.62
C HIS A 10 4.04 14.40 9.86
N ALA A 11 4.55 14.70 11.06
CA ALA A 11 5.97 14.49 11.39
C ALA A 11 6.39 13.00 11.30
N ALA A 12 5.56 12.11 11.83
CA ALA A 12 5.80 10.66 11.78
C ALA A 12 5.74 10.14 10.34
N TRP A 13 4.84 10.69 9.52
CA TRP A 13 4.70 10.37 8.10
C TRP A 13 5.91 10.85 7.29
N GLU A 14 6.35 12.10 7.47
CA GLU A 14 7.57 12.64 6.86
C GLU A 14 8.82 11.83 7.22
N GLU A 15 8.95 11.42 8.48
CA GLU A 15 10.06 10.61 8.94
C GLU A 15 10.11 9.25 8.24
N ARG A 16 8.97 8.54 8.16
CA ARG A 16 8.86 7.27 7.43
C ARG A 16 9.12 7.44 5.94
N TRP A 17 8.61 8.52 5.36
CA TRP A 17 8.87 8.85 3.97
C TRP A 17 10.36 9.01 3.72
N ARG A 18 11.05 9.84 4.51
CA ARG A 18 12.51 10.03 4.46
C ARG A 18 13.27 8.72 4.71
N HIS A 19 12.75 7.82 5.55
CA HIS A 19 13.39 6.53 5.76
C HIS A 19 13.45 5.66 4.49
N LEU A 20 12.55 5.86 3.52
CA LEU A 20 12.58 5.21 2.22
C LEU A 20 13.56 5.85 1.23
N GLU A 21 14.16 7.01 1.56
CA GLU A 21 15.11 7.69 0.70
C GLU A 21 16.37 6.84 0.48
N GLY A 22 16.78 6.70 -0.79
CA GLY A 22 17.90 5.84 -1.19
C GLY A 22 17.63 4.33 -1.10
N LYS A 23 16.47 3.89 -0.58
CA LYS A 23 16.12 2.47 -0.46
C LYS A 23 15.36 1.96 -1.68
N ARG A 24 15.37 0.64 -1.85
CA ARG A 24 14.49 -0.05 -2.79
C ARG A 24 13.24 -0.51 -2.07
N VAL A 25 12.09 -0.25 -2.68
CA VAL A 25 10.80 -0.54 -2.05
C VAL A 25 10.61 -2.04 -1.87
N GLY A 26 11.08 -2.86 -2.80
CA GLY A 26 11.08 -4.31 -2.64
C GLY A 26 11.81 -4.81 -1.38
N GLU A 27 12.88 -4.14 -0.97
CA GLU A 27 13.63 -4.47 0.25
C GLU A 27 12.94 -3.94 1.51
N ALA A 28 12.30 -2.78 1.41
CA ALA A 28 11.57 -2.14 2.52
C ALA A 28 10.18 -2.75 2.75
N LEU A 29 9.65 -3.52 1.80
CA LEU A 29 8.31 -4.11 1.88
C LEU A 29 8.22 -5.15 2.99
N VAL A 30 7.35 -4.85 3.94
CA VAL A 30 7.13 -5.66 5.13
C VAL A 30 5.71 -6.20 5.12
N CYS A 31 5.54 -7.51 5.30
CA CYS A 31 4.22 -8.09 5.31
C CYS A 31 3.48 -7.92 6.64
N VAL A 32 2.19 -7.62 6.57
CA VAL A 32 1.28 -7.48 7.72
C VAL A 32 0.03 -8.35 7.51
N CYS A 33 -0.21 -9.23 8.48
CA CYS A 33 -1.27 -10.25 8.44
C CYS A 33 -2.42 -9.94 9.42
N GLY A 34 -2.15 -9.12 10.45
CA GLY A 34 -3.09 -8.71 11.50
C GLY A 34 -3.40 -9.80 12.55
N ARG A 35 -2.85 -11.01 12.41
CA ARG A 35 -3.15 -12.16 13.30
C ARG A 35 -2.11 -12.30 14.42
N ASP A 36 -2.39 -13.22 15.34
CA ASP A 36 -1.49 -13.63 16.42
C ASP A 36 -0.96 -12.48 17.27
N ARG A 37 0.36 -12.22 17.21
CA ARG A 37 1.03 -11.16 17.98
C ARG A 37 0.84 -9.79 17.34
N GLN A 38 0.25 -9.70 16.16
CA GLN A 38 -0.15 -8.45 15.50
C GLN A 38 -1.54 -7.96 15.95
N ARG A 39 -1.87 -8.11 17.25
CA ARG A 39 -3.06 -7.45 17.82
C ARG A 39 -2.91 -5.93 17.73
N GLN A 40 -4.02 -5.21 17.65
CA GLN A 40 -4.06 -3.75 17.49
C GLN A 40 -3.04 -3.02 18.38
N ALA A 41 -3.06 -3.23 19.70
CA ALA A 41 -2.14 -2.55 20.62
C ALA A 41 -0.65 -2.86 20.38
N ALA A 42 -0.32 -4.07 19.92
CA ALA A 42 1.05 -4.45 19.58
C ALA A 42 1.49 -3.83 18.25
N LEU A 43 0.60 -3.77 17.27
CA LEU A 43 0.82 -3.03 16.02
C LEU A 43 1.00 -1.54 16.31
N ASP A 44 0.11 -0.93 17.09
CA ASP A 44 0.21 0.48 17.50
C ASP A 44 1.57 0.76 18.14
N ALA A 45 1.96 -0.03 19.14
CA ALA A 45 3.25 0.13 19.81
C ALA A 45 4.42 0.01 18.82
N MET A 46 4.37 -0.97 17.93
CA MET A 46 5.47 -1.22 17.01
C MET A 46 5.57 -0.17 15.91
N PHE A 47 4.46 0.21 15.27
CA PHE A 47 4.45 1.29 14.29
C PHE A 47 4.91 2.59 14.95
N ASN A 48 4.48 2.92 16.16
CA ASN A 48 4.91 4.14 16.85
C ASN A 48 6.40 4.16 17.22
N ASN A 49 7.07 3.00 17.35
CA ASN A 49 8.47 2.92 17.76
C ASN A 49 9.44 2.59 16.61
N ASP A 50 8.95 2.14 15.45
CA ASP A 50 9.79 1.72 14.33
C ASP A 50 9.47 2.49 13.02
N PRO A 51 10.24 3.56 12.70
CA PRO A 51 10.07 4.29 11.45
C PRO A 51 10.51 3.47 10.21
N ALA A 52 11.13 2.30 10.37
CA ALA A 52 11.44 1.41 9.25
C ALA A 52 10.20 0.74 8.66
N LEU A 53 9.08 0.72 9.39
CA LEU A 53 7.78 0.25 8.91
C LEU A 53 7.10 1.31 8.02
N ALA A 54 7.72 1.62 6.88
CA ALA A 54 7.29 2.65 5.95
C ALA A 54 6.64 2.10 4.67
N ALA A 55 6.85 0.82 4.33
CA ALA A 55 6.22 0.18 3.18
C ALA A 55 5.67 -1.20 3.58
N LEU A 56 4.36 -1.40 3.42
CA LEU A 56 3.71 -2.64 3.83
C LEU A 56 3.08 -3.41 2.67
N ALA A 57 3.09 -4.73 2.78
CA ALA A 57 2.27 -5.62 1.97
C ALA A 57 1.21 -6.26 2.88
N LEU A 58 -0.07 -6.03 2.62
CA LEU A 58 -1.14 -6.64 3.39
C LEU A 58 -1.38 -8.06 2.88
N ALA A 59 -1.53 -9.01 3.79
CA ALA A 59 -1.80 -10.41 3.46
C ALA A 59 -3.20 -10.66 2.87
N GLY A 60 -4.02 -9.61 2.72
CA GLY A 60 -5.35 -9.67 2.15
C GLY A 60 -5.93 -8.28 1.91
N SER A 61 -7.13 -8.23 1.35
CA SER A 61 -7.88 -6.98 1.21
C SER A 61 -8.31 -6.46 2.58
N PRO A 62 -8.11 -5.17 2.90
CA PRO A 62 -8.46 -4.58 4.19
C PRO A 62 -9.97 -4.28 4.29
N ARG A 63 -10.80 -5.30 4.07
CA ARG A 63 -12.28 -5.21 4.17
C ARG A 63 -12.80 -5.73 5.50
N GLU A 64 -12.14 -6.73 6.04
CA GLU A 64 -12.55 -7.43 7.25
C GLU A 64 -11.37 -7.57 8.21
N SER A 65 -11.68 -7.66 9.50
CA SER A 65 -10.70 -8.02 10.51
C SER A 65 -10.10 -9.40 10.20
N PRO A 66 -8.81 -9.61 10.48
CA PRO A 66 -7.92 -8.70 11.20
C PRO A 66 -7.12 -7.73 10.32
N VAL A 67 -7.20 -7.85 8.99
CA VAL A 67 -6.39 -7.01 8.08
C VAL A 67 -6.90 -5.58 8.02
N ALA A 68 -8.22 -5.37 8.14
CA ALA A 68 -8.81 -4.03 8.25
C ALA A 68 -8.26 -3.26 9.46
N ASP A 69 -8.13 -3.91 10.62
CA ASP A 69 -7.61 -3.28 11.84
C ASP A 69 -6.14 -2.90 11.68
N ALA A 70 -5.33 -3.81 11.13
CA ALA A 70 -3.92 -3.55 10.89
C ALA A 70 -3.69 -2.43 9.85
N TYR A 71 -4.54 -2.36 8.83
CA TYR A 71 -4.56 -1.27 7.85
C TYR A 71 -4.88 0.07 8.51
N MET A 72 -5.91 0.11 9.37
CA MET A 72 -6.29 1.33 10.09
C MET A 72 -5.18 1.81 11.01
N VAL A 73 -4.54 0.91 11.76
CA VAL A 73 -3.38 1.24 12.59
C VAL A 73 -2.25 1.84 11.75
N ALA A 74 -1.85 1.17 10.66
CA ALA A 74 -0.80 1.67 9.77
C ALA A 74 -1.14 3.06 9.19
N LEU A 75 -2.40 3.28 8.81
CA LEU A 75 -2.89 4.59 8.40
C LEU A 75 -2.77 5.63 9.52
N THR A 76 -3.23 5.32 10.72
CA THR A 76 -3.18 6.28 11.83
C THR A 76 -1.76 6.52 12.33
N SER A 77 -0.82 5.62 12.08
CA SER A 77 0.60 5.78 12.46
C SER A 77 1.47 6.47 11.41
N GLY A 78 0.90 6.94 10.30
CA GLY A 78 1.66 7.67 9.28
C GLY A 78 2.44 6.80 8.28
N VAL A 79 2.09 5.52 8.11
CA VAL A 79 2.68 4.67 7.05
C VAL A 79 2.32 5.23 5.67
N PRO A 80 3.30 5.58 4.82
CA PRO A 80 3.05 6.23 3.52
C PRO A 80 2.71 5.26 2.38
N MET A 81 3.09 3.99 2.48
CA MET A 81 2.98 3.05 1.37
C MET A 81 2.42 1.70 1.82
N MET A 82 1.36 1.24 1.16
CA MET A 82 0.77 -0.07 1.40
C MET A 82 0.34 -0.71 0.08
N LEU A 83 0.55 -2.01 -0.05
CA LEU A 83 0.21 -2.80 -1.24
C LEU A 83 -0.63 -4.01 -0.84
N TRP A 84 -1.64 -4.37 -1.63
CA TRP A 84 -2.42 -5.59 -1.42
C TRP A 84 -3.05 -6.08 -2.72
N ARG A 85 -3.47 -7.34 -2.74
CA ARG A 85 -4.27 -7.90 -3.83
C ARG A 85 -5.76 -7.58 -3.62
N ARG A 86 -6.42 -7.06 -4.65
CA ARG A 86 -7.85 -6.78 -4.67
C ARG A 86 -8.62 -8.09 -4.54
N GLY A 87 -9.65 -8.10 -3.68
CA GLY A 87 -10.55 -9.24 -3.54
C GLY A 87 -9.93 -10.46 -2.85
N SER A 88 -8.64 -10.43 -2.48
CA SER A 88 -8.06 -11.50 -1.71
C SER A 88 -8.61 -11.48 -0.28
N VAL A 89 -9.08 -12.63 0.17
CA VAL A 89 -9.33 -12.86 1.59
C VAL A 89 -8.00 -13.34 2.18
N PRO A 90 -7.63 -12.94 3.40
CA PRO A 90 -6.43 -13.48 4.03
C PRO A 90 -6.57 -15.00 4.10
N GLY A 91 -5.69 -15.73 3.42
CA GLY A 91 -5.74 -17.19 3.39
C GLY A 91 -5.74 -17.80 4.80
N PRO A 92 -6.07 -19.09 4.97
CA PRO A 92 -5.88 -19.76 6.27
C PRO A 92 -4.45 -19.51 6.79
N PRO A 93 -4.18 -19.55 8.10
CA PRO A 93 -2.82 -19.39 8.60
C PRO A 93 -1.89 -20.44 7.94
N VAL A 94 -1.14 -20.03 6.91
CA VAL A 94 -0.23 -20.91 6.15
C VAL A 94 1.11 -21.04 6.88
N CYS A 95 1.43 -20.07 7.74
CA CYS A 95 2.60 -20.15 8.60
C CYS A 95 2.30 -21.08 9.79
N GLY A 96 3.00 -22.23 9.86
CA GLY A 96 3.05 -23.07 11.07
C GLY A 96 3.77 -22.41 12.26
N SER A 97 4.16 -21.13 12.11
CA SER A 97 4.76 -20.27 13.11
C SER A 97 3.86 -19.04 13.32
N PRO A 98 3.74 -18.50 14.53
CA PRO A 98 2.95 -17.30 14.77
C PRO A 98 3.46 -16.14 13.90
N CYS A 99 2.57 -15.43 13.21
CA CYS A 99 2.92 -14.20 12.50
C CYS A 99 3.26 -13.15 13.58
N GLY A 100 4.56 -12.99 13.85
CA GLY A 100 5.04 -12.46 15.13
C GLY A 100 5.46 -11.01 15.06
N ILE A 101 6.12 -10.61 13.97
CA ILE A 101 6.63 -9.26 13.77
C ILE A 101 6.60 -8.97 12.25
N PRO A 102 6.01 -7.85 11.80
CA PRO A 102 6.08 -7.40 10.43
C PRO A 102 7.53 -7.47 9.92
N GLY A 103 7.74 -8.23 8.85
CA GLY A 103 9.03 -8.29 8.15
C GLY A 103 10.03 -9.31 8.72
N ARG A 104 9.76 -9.93 9.88
CA ARG A 104 10.63 -10.99 10.44
C ARG A 104 10.11 -12.40 10.21
N ASP A 105 8.79 -12.58 10.15
CA ASP A 105 8.17 -13.89 9.92
C ASP A 105 7.55 -13.96 8.52
N ALA A 106 7.70 -15.11 7.85
CA ALA A 106 7.15 -15.35 6.52
C ALA A 106 5.61 -15.32 6.55
N CYS A 107 5.01 -14.54 5.66
CA CYS A 107 3.57 -14.32 5.61
C CYS A 107 2.79 -15.46 4.93
N PRO A 108 1.47 -15.57 5.17
CA PRO A 108 0.64 -16.65 4.66
C PRO A 108 0.45 -16.68 3.14
N ASP A 109 0.57 -15.53 2.46
CA ASP A 109 0.60 -15.43 0.99
C ASP A 109 2.01 -15.05 0.52
N PRO A 110 2.95 -16.01 0.45
CA PRO A 110 4.29 -15.74 -0.05
C PRO A 110 4.26 -15.38 -1.54
N GLY A 111 3.23 -15.78 -2.31
CA GLY A 111 3.15 -15.56 -3.75
C GLY A 111 3.06 -14.08 -4.07
N PHE A 112 2.05 -13.40 -3.53
CA PHE A 112 1.87 -11.96 -3.77
C PHE A 112 3.07 -11.15 -3.26
N LEU A 113 3.53 -11.41 -2.03
CA LEU A 113 4.65 -10.69 -1.44
C LEU A 113 5.95 -10.91 -2.25
N THR A 114 6.24 -12.14 -2.66
CA THR A 114 7.45 -12.45 -3.43
C THR A 114 7.42 -11.76 -4.79
N GLN A 115 6.28 -11.81 -5.49
CA GLN A 115 6.11 -11.12 -6.77
C GLN A 115 6.25 -9.60 -6.61
N ALA A 116 5.59 -9.01 -5.60
CA ALA A 116 5.68 -7.57 -5.33
C ALA A 116 7.12 -7.13 -5.01
N ARG A 117 7.84 -7.90 -4.18
CA ARG A 117 9.24 -7.63 -3.86
C ARG A 117 10.14 -7.75 -5.09
N GLY A 118 9.94 -8.79 -5.90
CA GLY A 118 10.71 -8.98 -7.14
C GLY A 118 10.50 -7.82 -8.11
N PHE A 119 9.25 -7.43 -8.32
CA PHE A 119 8.89 -6.37 -9.25
C PHE A 119 9.38 -4.97 -8.81
N LEU A 120 9.40 -4.71 -7.50
CA LEU A 120 9.83 -3.44 -6.89
C LEU A 120 11.28 -3.47 -6.37
N SER A 121 12.05 -4.52 -6.68
CA SER A 121 13.41 -4.74 -6.16
C SER A 121 14.40 -3.64 -6.53
N VAL A 122 14.18 -2.97 -7.66
CA VAL A 122 15.03 -1.86 -8.15
C VAL A 122 14.31 -0.51 -8.11
N THR A 123 13.10 -0.46 -7.57
CA THR A 123 12.23 0.72 -7.63
C THR A 123 12.43 1.61 -6.41
N PRO A 124 12.85 2.88 -6.60
CA PRO A 124 12.85 3.87 -5.53
C PRO A 124 11.41 4.30 -5.19
N ARG A 125 11.20 4.88 -4.01
CA ARG A 125 9.85 5.21 -3.51
C ARG A 125 9.03 6.12 -4.45
N ASP A 126 9.70 7.04 -5.14
CA ASP A 126 9.06 8.07 -5.97
C ASP A 126 8.56 7.49 -7.31
N ASP A 127 9.18 6.40 -7.78
CA ASP A 127 8.85 5.74 -9.05
C ASP A 127 7.81 4.61 -8.89
N VAL A 128 7.37 4.32 -7.67
CA VAL A 128 6.43 3.22 -7.39
C VAL A 128 5.11 3.37 -8.16
N PRO A 129 4.46 4.55 -8.21
CA PRO A 129 3.21 4.71 -8.96
C PRO A 129 3.37 4.33 -10.43
N ASP A 130 4.40 4.85 -11.09
CA ASP A 130 4.69 4.58 -12.51
C ASP A 130 5.02 3.11 -12.73
N ARG A 131 5.78 2.52 -11.81
CA ARG A 131 6.13 1.10 -11.88
C ARG A 131 4.88 0.22 -11.72
N ILE A 132 3.95 0.55 -10.85
CA ILE A 132 2.66 -0.15 -10.73
C ILE A 132 1.78 0.05 -11.97
N CYS A 133 1.83 1.21 -12.64
CA CYS A 133 1.17 1.40 -13.93
C CYS A 133 1.72 0.46 -15.00
N VAL A 134 3.05 0.32 -15.09
CA VAL A 134 3.69 -0.67 -16.00
C VAL A 134 3.20 -2.08 -15.67
N LEU A 135 3.16 -2.46 -14.38
CA LEU A 135 2.70 -3.79 -13.98
C LEU A 135 1.27 -4.11 -14.43
N ARG A 136 0.39 -3.10 -14.39
CA ARG A 136 -1.00 -3.24 -14.83
C ARG A 136 -1.09 -3.41 -16.34
N ASN A 137 -0.29 -2.65 -17.08
CA ASN A 137 -0.24 -2.77 -18.54
C ASN A 137 0.33 -4.12 -18.97
N ASP A 138 1.38 -4.61 -18.30
CA ASP A 138 1.96 -5.93 -18.54
C ASP A 138 0.91 -7.03 -18.34
N ALA A 139 0.09 -6.92 -17.29
CA ALA A 139 -1.02 -7.86 -17.03
C ALA A 139 -2.05 -7.92 -18.17
N GLU A 140 -2.37 -6.79 -18.80
CA GLU A 140 -3.32 -6.73 -19.91
C GLU A 140 -2.73 -7.32 -21.20
N ILE A 141 -1.41 -7.21 -21.40
CA ILE A 141 -0.71 -7.78 -22.55
C ILE A 141 -0.56 -9.30 -22.37
N GLU A 142 -0.26 -9.74 -21.15
CA GLU A 142 -0.01 -11.13 -20.77
C GLU A 142 -1.28 -11.85 -20.26
N ALA A 143 -2.48 -11.41 -20.68
CA ALA A 143 -3.79 -11.85 -20.16
C ALA A 143 -4.08 -13.37 -20.25
N GLU A 144 -3.17 -14.17 -20.83
CA GLU A 144 -3.20 -15.63 -20.82
C GLU A 144 -2.61 -16.24 -19.52
N ASP A 145 -1.86 -15.48 -18.71
CA ASP A 145 -1.28 -15.94 -17.45
C ASP A 145 -2.26 -15.69 -16.28
N GLU A 146 -3.11 -16.69 -16.00
CA GLU A 146 -4.07 -16.64 -14.90
C GLU A 146 -3.36 -16.29 -13.57
N GLY A 147 -3.64 -15.09 -13.05
CA GLY A 147 -3.14 -14.66 -11.75
C GLY A 147 -1.92 -13.74 -11.78
N HIS A 148 -1.64 -13.08 -12.91
CA HIS A 148 -0.65 -12.00 -12.98
C HIS A 148 -0.92 -10.94 -11.89
N ILE A 149 0.10 -10.61 -11.08
CA ILE A 149 -0.06 -9.71 -9.92
C ILE A 149 -0.64 -8.33 -10.29
N GLY A 150 -0.38 -7.85 -11.50
CA GLY A 150 -0.85 -6.55 -11.99
C GLY A 150 -2.37 -6.41 -12.11
N GLU A 151 -3.11 -7.50 -12.37
CA GLU A 151 -4.58 -7.44 -12.57
C GLU A 151 -5.32 -6.94 -11.33
N HIS A 152 -4.77 -7.26 -10.16
CA HIS A 152 -5.45 -7.07 -8.88
C HIS A 152 -4.63 -6.25 -7.90
N VAL A 153 -3.47 -5.73 -8.29
CA VAL A 153 -2.66 -4.93 -7.37
C VAL A 153 -3.36 -3.62 -6.99
N VAL A 154 -3.43 -3.36 -5.70
CA VAL A 154 -3.85 -2.08 -5.13
C VAL A 154 -2.67 -1.46 -4.40
N LEU A 155 -2.43 -0.19 -4.70
CA LEU A 155 -1.38 0.62 -4.10
C LEU A 155 -2.04 1.79 -3.37
N LEU A 156 -1.72 1.93 -2.09
CA LEU A 156 -1.78 3.20 -1.39
C LEU A 156 -0.38 3.78 -1.39
N TRP A 157 -0.26 5.00 -1.92
CA TRP A 157 0.97 5.76 -1.99
C TRP A 157 0.66 7.19 -1.61
N ASP A 158 1.29 7.67 -0.55
CA ASP A 158 0.95 8.93 0.10
C ASP A 158 2.25 9.68 0.41
N ASP A 159 2.61 10.63 -0.47
CA ASP A 159 3.77 11.52 -0.30
C ASP A 159 3.38 12.72 0.59
N PRO A 160 4.04 12.90 1.76
CA PRO A 160 3.71 13.98 2.69
C PRO A 160 3.96 15.37 2.11
N SER A 161 4.85 15.50 1.12
CA SER A 161 5.13 16.78 0.46
C SER A 161 4.08 17.17 -0.59
N ARG A 162 3.20 16.22 -0.97
CA ARG A 162 2.17 16.45 -1.98
C ARG A 162 1.17 17.48 -1.49
N ARG A 163 1.13 18.62 -2.19
CA ARG A 163 0.10 19.64 -1.98
C ARG A 163 -1.13 19.27 -2.78
N ILE A 164 -2.22 18.88 -2.10
CA ILE A 164 -3.52 18.72 -2.75
C ILE A 164 -4.02 20.13 -3.14
N PRO A 165 -4.24 20.41 -4.44
CA PRO A 165 -4.86 21.66 -4.84
C PRO A 165 -6.24 21.75 -4.18
N ARG A 166 -6.46 22.75 -3.32
CA ARG A 166 -7.77 23.01 -2.70
C ARG A 166 -8.78 23.62 -3.67
N THR A 167 -8.41 23.76 -4.94
CA THR A 167 -9.31 24.20 -5.99
C THR A 167 -10.32 23.08 -6.23
N PRO A 168 -11.62 23.33 -6.02
CA PRO A 168 -12.65 22.38 -6.42
C PRO A 168 -12.42 22.03 -7.88
N LEU A 169 -12.45 20.73 -8.21
CA LEU A 169 -12.49 20.31 -9.61
C LEU A 169 -13.67 21.03 -10.25
N ALA A 170 -13.38 21.92 -11.21
CA ALA A 170 -14.43 22.56 -11.98
C ALA A 170 -15.24 21.44 -12.64
N PRO A 171 -16.58 21.47 -12.56
CA PRO A 171 -17.39 20.50 -13.27
C PRO A 171 -16.99 20.53 -14.75
N ALA A 172 -16.87 19.36 -15.36
CA ALA A 172 -16.58 19.27 -16.79
C ALA A 172 -17.59 20.15 -17.54
N SER A 173 -17.09 21.07 -18.37
CA SER A 173 -17.94 21.91 -19.21
C SER A 173 -18.82 20.99 -20.05
N LEU A 174 -20.14 21.13 -19.94
CA LEU A 174 -21.07 20.49 -20.84
C LEU A 174 -20.74 20.98 -22.24
N VAL A 175 -20.17 20.12 -23.07
CA VAL A 175 -20.07 20.37 -24.50
C VAL A 175 -21.52 20.29 -25.00
N GLU A 176 -22.10 21.43 -25.38
CA GLU A 176 -23.37 21.42 -26.10
C GLU A 176 -23.12 20.81 -27.48
N GLU A 177 -23.39 19.51 -27.60
CA GLU A 177 -23.55 18.85 -28.89
C GLU A 177 -24.79 19.44 -29.58
N GLY A 178 -24.54 20.18 -30.67
CA GLY A 178 -25.57 20.50 -31.66
C GLY A 178 -25.76 21.98 -31.93
N GLN A 179 -24.89 22.56 -32.76
CA GLN A 179 -25.28 23.70 -33.59
C GLN A 179 -25.17 23.28 -35.05
N PRO A 180 -26.27 23.28 -35.83
CA PRO A 180 -26.19 23.02 -37.25
C PRO A 180 -25.50 24.19 -37.95
N VAL A 181 -24.67 23.85 -38.92
CA VAL A 181 -24.00 24.81 -39.81
C VAL A 181 -25.05 25.30 -40.80
N GLU A 182 -25.40 26.58 -40.76
CA GLU A 182 -26.07 27.28 -41.87
C GLU A 182 -25.05 27.76 -42.90
#